data_AF-R5KJE7-F1
#
_entry.id   AF-R5KJE7-F1
#
_cell.length_a   1.000
_cell.length_b   1.000
_cell.length_c   1.000
_cell.angle_alpha   90.00
_cell.angle_beta   90.00
_cell.angle_gamma   90.00
#
_symmetry.space_group_name_H-M   'P 1'
#
loop_
_entity.id
_entity.type
_entity.pdbx_description
1 polymer ?
#
loop_
_entity_poly.entity_id
_entity_poly.type
_entity_poly.pdbx_seq_one_letter_code
_entity_poly.pdbx_strand_id
1 'polypeptide(L)' 'MAKKAKGNRVQVILECTEMKNSGLPGTSRYVGE' A
#
# COMPACT_ATOMS: atom_id res chain seq x y z
N MET A 1 8.04 -26.41 3.94
CA MET A 1 7.98 -24.99 4.36
C MET A 1 9.20 -24.27 3.77
N ALA A 2 9.09 -23.80 2.52
CA ALA A 2 10.21 -23.18 1.81
C ALA A 2 10.56 -21.84 2.47
N LYS A 3 11.79 -21.72 3.00
CA LYS A 3 12.33 -20.45 3.49
C LYS A 3 12.23 -19.41 2.36
N LYS A 4 11.24 -18.49 2.42
CA LYS A 4 11.34 -17.24 1.68
C LYS A 4 12.57 -16.54 2.22
N ALA A 5 13.67 -16.56 1.48
CA ALA A 5 14.77 -15.62 1.69
C ALA A 5 14.15 -14.22 1.63
N LYS A 6 13.97 -13.59 2.79
CA LYS A 6 13.47 -12.22 2.93
C LYS A 6 14.63 -11.26 2.62
N GLY A 7 15.17 -11.31 1.39
CA GLY A 7 15.99 -10.20 0.90
C GLY A 7 15.07 -8.99 0.77
N ASN A 8 15.44 -7.84 1.37
CA ASN A 8 14.81 -6.50 1.43
C ASN A 8 13.49 -6.25 0.65
N ARG A 9 12.49 -7.12 0.76
CA ARG A 9 11.18 -6.94 0.14
C ARG A 9 10.39 -5.97 0.99
N VAL A 10 10.25 -4.76 0.47
CA VAL A 10 9.44 -3.70 1.06
C VAL A 10 8.06 -3.78 0.41
N GLN A 11 7.01 -3.90 1.22
CA GLN A 11 5.64 -3.74 0.71
C GLN A 11 5.40 -2.27 0.48
N VAL A 12 5.04 -1.90 -0.75
CA VAL A 12 4.75 -0.52 -1.12
C VAL A 12 3.24 -0.38 -1.23
N ILE A 13 2.69 0.49 -0.39
CA ILE A 13 1.27 0.87 -0.44
C ILE A 13 1.24 2.35 -0.82
N LEU A 14 0.60 2.65 -1.95
CA LEU A 14 0.38 4.01 -2.42
C LEU A 14 -1.02 4.46 -2.02
N GLU A 15 -1.11 5.60 -1.35
CA GLU A 15 -2.38 6.19 -0.91
C GLU A 15 -2.69 7.44 -1.76
N CYS A 16 -3.93 7.59 -2.23
CA CYS A 16 -4.36 8.80 -2.93
C CYS A 16 -4.46 9.98 -1.96
N THR A 17 -3.64 11.01 -2.17
CA THR A 17 -3.55 12.18 -1.30
C THR A 17 -4.73 13.14 -1.46
N GLU A 18 -5.35 13.18 -2.63
CA GLU A 18 -6.50 14.05 -2.91
C GLU A 18 -7.75 13.59 -2.15
N MET A 19 -7.94 12.27 -1.98
CA MET A 19 -9.06 11.75 -1.18
C MET A 19 -8.99 12.18 0.29
N LYS A 20 -7.79 12.37 0.84
CA LYS A 20 -7.59 12.78 2.24
C LYS A 20 -8.24 14.13 2.57
N ASN A 21 -8.30 15.03 1.60
CA ASN A 21 -8.90 16.36 1.76
C ASN A 21 -10.34 16.46 1.23
N SER A 22 -10.88 15.38 0.67
CA SER A 22 -12.20 15.38 0.03
C SER A 22 -13.38 15.35 1.01
N GLY A 23 -13.15 14.98 2.27
CA GLY A 23 -14.22 14.79 3.27
C GLY A 23 -15.13 13.59 3.00
N LEU A 24 -14.82 12.78 1.97
CA LEU A 24 -15.58 11.59 1.62
C LEU A 24 -15.10 10.37 2.45
N PRO A 25 -16.00 9.46 2.81
CA PRO A 25 -15.63 8.24 3.51
C PRO A 25 -14.87 7.29 2.57
N GLY A 26 -13.64 6.94 2.96
CA GLY A 26 -12.79 5.98 2.25
C GLY A 26 -11.52 6.59 1.69
N THR A 27 -10.49 5.74 1.53
CA THR A 27 -9.19 6.16 0.98
C THR A 27 -8.75 5.13 -0.06
N SER A 28 -8.50 5.60 -1.28
CA SER A 28 -7.98 4.76 -2.34
C SER A 28 -6.54 4.38 -2.04
N ARG A 29 -6.27 3.08 -1.99
CA ARG A 29 -4.96 2.49 -1.72
C ARG A 29 -4.64 1.46 -2.78
N TYR A 30 -3.46 1.60 -3.38
CA TYR A 30 -2.90 0.64 -4.33
C TYR A 30 -1.82 -0.15 -3.62
N VAL A 31 -1.96 -1.47 -3.62
CA VAL A 31 -0.92 -2.39 -3.14
C VAL A 31 -0.08 -2.77 -4.35
N GLY A 32 1.17 -2.32 -4.37
CA GLY A 32 2.16 -2.81 -5.34
C GLY A 32 2.57 -4.22 -4.96
N GLU A 33 2.54 -5.13 -5.93
CA GLU A 33 3.00 -6.52 -5.81
C GLU A 33 4.53 -6.65 -5.76
#